data_AF-A0A5C4L574-F1
#
_entry.id   AF-A0A5C4L574-F1
#
_cell.length_a   1.000
_cell.length_b   1.000
_cell.length_c   1.000
_cell.angle_alpha   90.00
_cell.angle_beta   90.00
_cell.angle_gamma   90.00
#
_symmetry.space_group_name_H-M   'P 1'
#
loop_
_entity.id
_entity.type
_entity.pdbx_description
1 polymer ?
#
loop_
_entity_poly.entity_id
_entity_poly.type
_entity_poly.pdbx_seq_one_letter_code
_entity_poly.pdbx_strand_id
1 'polypeptide(L)'
;MTIIDRHQIVDAPDPDFGGISNRGRSHDQLRDAYKGALRGFDYFGMIEPALYVSTQRVAGVPRFMLWHMHALVWNTSRERLERRAEDLRPWFRAYLPYATGVDVRPVRTGDLLQMIWYVAKTPMHQYQLAKRESESLQQYRGPLNGVNTVRLYAAMHELQLPDLVLAGGIGCHILRRTCRAARHW
;
A
#
# COMPACT_ATOMS: atom_id res chain seq x y z
N MET A 1 3.42 9.71 5.06
CA MET A 1 2.66 8.77 5.90
C MET A 1 2.45 7.48 5.12
N THR A 2 2.60 6.34 5.78
CA THR A 2 2.31 5.01 5.24
C THR A 2 1.22 4.37 6.08
N ILE A 3 0.22 3.76 5.45
CA ILE A 3 -0.86 3.05 6.14
C ILE A 3 -0.93 1.62 5.61
N ILE A 4 -0.92 0.65 6.52
CA ILE A 4 -0.98 -0.80 6.26
C ILE A 4 -2.01 -1.40 7.21
N ASP A 5 -2.92 -2.23 6.68
CA ASP A 5 -3.85 -3.00 7.51
C ASP A 5 -3.95 -4.46 7.02
N ARG A 6 -3.76 -5.40 7.94
CA ARG A 6 -3.84 -6.85 7.72
C ARG A 6 -5.21 -7.29 7.21
N HIS A 7 -6.28 -6.51 7.45
CA HIS A 7 -7.60 -6.77 6.91
C HIS A 7 -7.72 -6.44 5.41
N GLN A 8 -6.63 -5.96 4.80
CA GLN A 8 -6.50 -5.63 3.38
C GLN A 8 -5.72 -6.70 2.62
N ILE A 9 -5.59 -7.88 3.22
CA ILE A 9 -5.04 -9.06 2.56
C ILE A 9 -6.09 -9.63 1.63
N VAL A 10 -5.72 -9.81 0.38
CA VAL A 10 -6.47 -10.58 -0.61
C VAL A 10 -5.63 -11.76 -1.05
N ASP A 11 -6.24 -12.93 -1.19
CA ASP A 11 -5.53 -14.06 -1.77
C ASP A 11 -5.17 -13.67 -3.20
N ALA A 12 -3.88 -13.71 -3.54
CA ALA A 12 -3.47 -13.28 -4.87
C ALA A 12 -4.02 -14.31 -5.87
N PRO A 13 -4.62 -13.89 -6.99
CA PRO A 13 -5.20 -14.81 -7.95
C PRO A 13 -4.16 -15.84 -8.35
N ASP A 14 -4.48 -17.10 -8.10
CA ASP A 14 -3.80 -18.20 -8.73
C ASP A 14 -4.64 -18.59 -9.94
N PRO A 15 -4.18 -18.34 -11.18
CA PRO A 15 -4.91 -18.80 -12.37
C PRO A 15 -5.15 -20.32 -12.34
N ASP A 16 -4.33 -21.07 -11.59
CA ASP A 16 -4.42 -22.52 -11.44
C ASP A 16 -5.39 -22.99 -10.33
N PHE A 17 -5.90 -22.10 -9.46
CA PHE A 17 -6.75 -22.47 -8.29
C PHE A 17 -8.04 -21.65 -8.13
N GLY A 18 -8.57 -21.10 -9.22
CA GLY A 18 -9.93 -20.57 -9.22
C GLY A 18 -10.09 -19.21 -8.55
N GLY A 19 -9.63 -18.17 -9.25
CA GLY A 19 -10.11 -16.79 -9.06
C GLY A 19 -9.67 -16.08 -7.77
N ILE A 20 -10.01 -14.79 -7.71
CA ILE A 20 -9.74 -13.93 -6.55
C ILE A 20 -10.68 -14.34 -5.42
N SER A 21 -10.12 -14.93 -4.36
CA SER A 21 -10.82 -15.05 -3.07
C SER A 21 -10.85 -13.64 -2.45
N ASN A 22 -11.98 -12.94 -2.63
CA ASN A 22 -12.28 -11.62 -2.03
C ASN A 22 -12.57 -11.77 -0.53
N ARG A 23 -11.59 -12.27 0.25
CA ARG A 23 -11.66 -12.22 1.72
C ARG A 23 -11.35 -10.82 2.27
N GLY A 24 -10.92 -9.88 1.43
CA GLY A 24 -10.61 -8.50 1.78
C GLY A 24 -11.67 -7.49 1.34
N ARG A 25 -11.48 -6.23 1.74
CA ARG A 25 -12.31 -5.08 1.29
C ARG A 25 -12.22 -4.90 -0.23
N SER A 26 -13.30 -4.41 -0.85
CA SER A 26 -13.23 -3.95 -2.24
C SER A 26 -12.24 -2.80 -2.39
N HIS A 27 -11.74 -2.59 -3.60
CA HIS A 27 -10.81 -1.49 -3.86
C HIS A 27 -11.40 -0.12 -3.45
N ASP A 28 -12.68 0.12 -3.70
CA ASP A 28 -13.38 1.35 -3.29
C ASP A 28 -13.44 1.51 -1.77
N GLN A 29 -13.72 0.43 -1.03
CA GLN A 29 -13.72 0.44 0.43
C GLN A 29 -12.33 0.73 1.01
N LEU A 30 -11.25 0.24 0.35
CA LEU A 30 -9.87 0.58 0.72
C LEU A 30 -9.61 2.08 0.49
N ARG A 31 -9.97 2.57 -0.70
CA ARG A 31 -9.82 3.96 -1.12
C ARG A 31 -10.51 4.91 -0.14
N ASP A 32 -11.75 4.61 0.25
CA ASP A 32 -12.52 5.43 1.18
C ASP A 32 -11.95 5.40 2.60
N ALA A 33 -11.47 4.23 3.06
CA ALA A 33 -10.83 4.11 4.37
C ALA A 33 -9.55 4.98 4.44
N TYR A 34 -8.69 4.94 3.42
CA TYR A 34 -7.47 5.75 3.40
C TYR A 34 -7.76 7.25 3.21
N LYS A 35 -8.74 7.61 2.39
CA LYS A 35 -9.20 9.02 2.30
C LYS A 35 -9.74 9.53 3.63
N GLY A 36 -10.50 8.70 4.34
CA GLY A 36 -10.98 8.99 5.68
C GLY A 36 -9.84 9.18 6.67
N ALA A 37 -8.82 8.31 6.61
CA ALA A 37 -7.63 8.41 7.45
C ALA A 37 -6.89 9.74 7.26
N LEU A 38 -6.83 10.28 6.04
CA LEU A 38 -6.15 11.54 5.73
C LEU A 38 -7.10 12.75 5.62
N ARG A 39 -8.34 12.65 6.12
CA ARG A 39 -9.29 13.76 6.09
C ARG A 39 -8.73 14.99 6.83
N GLY A 40 -8.84 16.15 6.19
CA GLY A 40 -8.41 17.44 6.76
C GLY A 40 -6.93 17.78 6.54
N PHE A 41 -6.23 17.02 5.71
CA PHE A 41 -4.84 17.29 5.29
C PHE A 41 -4.74 17.59 3.79
N ASP A 42 -3.69 18.32 3.41
CA ASP A 42 -3.26 18.42 2.02
C ASP A 42 -2.30 17.25 1.73
N TYR A 43 -2.67 16.40 0.78
CA TYR A 43 -1.87 15.23 0.46
C TYR A 43 -2.08 14.71 -0.96
N PHE A 44 -1.10 13.96 -1.44
CA PHE A 44 -1.29 13.01 -2.53
C PHE A 44 -0.62 11.69 -2.16
N GLY A 45 -1.13 10.59 -2.69
CA GLY A 45 -0.63 9.26 -2.41
C GLY A 45 -1.09 8.23 -3.43
N MET A 46 -0.65 7.00 -3.23
CA MET A 46 -1.05 5.87 -4.07
C MET A 46 -1.24 4.63 -3.21
N ILE A 47 -2.22 3.83 -3.59
CA ILE A 47 -2.47 2.49 -3.09
C ILE A 47 -1.56 1.54 -3.88
N GLU A 48 -0.73 0.78 -3.18
CA GLU A 48 0.26 -0.14 -3.74
C GLU A 48 0.02 -1.56 -3.19
N PRO A 49 0.07 -2.61 -4.03
CA PRO A 49 0.06 -3.98 -3.55
C PRO A 49 1.47 -4.46 -3.17
N ALA A 50 1.58 -5.08 -2.00
CA ALA A 50 2.75 -5.86 -1.62
C ALA A 50 2.48 -7.36 -1.85
N LEU A 51 3.25 -7.99 -2.75
CA LEU A 51 3.11 -9.42 -3.02
C LEU A 51 3.91 -10.24 -2.00
N TYR A 52 3.21 -11.11 -1.28
CA TYR A 52 3.80 -12.12 -0.41
C TYR A 52 3.74 -13.49 -1.09
N VAL A 53 4.87 -14.21 -1.10
CA VAL A 53 5.04 -15.49 -1.78
C VAL A 53 5.58 -16.55 -0.83
N SER A 54 5.38 -17.81 -1.18
CA SER A 54 5.79 -18.97 -0.37
C SER A 54 5.18 -18.94 1.04
N THR A 55 3.92 -18.51 1.14
CA THR A 55 3.27 -18.25 2.43
C THR A 55 2.51 -19.45 2.99
N GLN A 56 2.56 -20.64 2.35
CA GLN A 56 1.74 -21.79 2.72
C GLN A 56 1.91 -22.18 4.19
N ARG A 57 3.16 -22.19 4.66
CA ARG A 57 3.50 -22.57 6.05
C ARG A 57 3.07 -21.54 7.09
N VAL A 58 2.75 -20.32 6.67
CA VAL A 58 2.47 -19.18 7.56
C VAL A 58 1.01 -18.76 7.50
N ALA A 59 0.43 -18.71 6.30
CA ALA A 59 -0.90 -18.19 6.00
C ALA A 59 -1.84 -19.25 5.40
N GLY A 60 -1.38 -20.49 5.19
CA GLY A 60 -2.19 -21.55 4.57
C GLY A 60 -2.43 -21.39 3.07
N VAL A 61 -2.01 -20.27 2.48
CA VAL A 61 -2.14 -19.96 1.04
C VAL A 61 -0.77 -19.82 0.39
N PRO A 62 -0.61 -20.13 -0.90
CA PRO A 62 0.67 -20.06 -1.57
C PRO A 62 1.27 -18.67 -1.67
N ARG A 63 0.40 -17.67 -1.74
CA ARG A 63 0.72 -16.28 -1.91
C ARG A 63 -0.50 -15.44 -1.56
N PHE A 64 -0.27 -14.19 -1.18
CA PHE A 64 -1.31 -13.20 -0.99
C PHE A 64 -0.79 -11.82 -1.35
N MET A 65 -1.70 -10.87 -1.60
CA MET A 65 -1.37 -9.46 -1.72
C MET A 65 -1.85 -8.71 -0.48
N LEU A 66 -1.01 -7.82 0.01
CA LEU A 66 -1.37 -6.86 1.05
C LEU A 66 -1.42 -5.46 0.44
N TRP A 67 -2.61 -4.89 0.37
CA TRP A 67 -2.76 -3.51 -0.05
C TRP A 67 -2.32 -2.55 1.05
N HIS A 68 -1.58 -1.52 0.67
CA HIS A 68 -1.16 -0.46 1.57
C HIS A 68 -1.12 0.87 0.81
N MET A 69 -0.98 1.97 1.53
CA MET A 69 -0.91 3.30 0.93
C MET A 69 0.35 4.03 1.40
N HIS A 70 1.03 4.67 0.44
CA HIS A 70 2.00 5.72 0.70
C HIS A 70 1.41 7.09 0.34
N ALA A 71 1.61 8.09 1.20
CA ALA A 71 1.15 9.46 0.97
C ALA A 71 2.18 10.50 1.41
N LEU A 72 2.37 11.53 0.58
CA LEU A 72 3.03 12.78 0.94
C LEU A 72 1.99 13.74 1.47
N VAL A 73 2.24 14.26 2.67
CA VAL A 73 1.34 15.16 3.40
C VAL A 73 2.10 16.45 3.68
N TRP A 74 1.48 17.60 3.42
CA TRP A 74 2.09 18.93 3.62
C TRP A 74 1.09 19.92 4.24
N ASN A 75 1.52 21.18 4.40
CA ASN A 75 0.74 22.24 5.07
C ASN A 75 0.21 21.82 6.46
N THR A 76 1.00 21.06 7.19
CA THR A 76 0.68 20.61 8.54
C THR A 76 1.94 20.57 9.38
N SER A 77 1.77 20.67 10.71
CA SER A 77 2.85 20.38 11.65
C SER A 77 3.05 18.88 11.79
N ARG A 78 4.25 18.49 12.24
CA ARG A 78 4.61 17.09 12.51
C ARG A 78 3.75 16.53 13.64
N GLU A 79 3.52 17.31 14.69
CA GLU A 79 2.76 16.93 15.88
C GLU A 79 1.31 16.62 15.54
N ARG A 80 0.70 17.41 14.65
CA ARG A 80 -0.66 17.15 14.15
C ARG A 80 -0.73 15.85 13.36
N LEU A 81 0.29 15.55 12.56
CA LEU A 81 0.33 14.32 11.76
C LEU A 81 0.63 13.08 12.63
N GLU A 82 1.50 13.20 13.63
CA GLU A 82 1.79 12.12 14.59
C GLU A 82 0.58 11.82 15.47
N ARG A 83 -0.11 12.84 16.00
CA ARG A 83 -1.38 12.64 16.72
C ARG A 83 -2.42 11.91 15.87
N ARG A 84 -2.54 12.33 14.60
CA ARG A 84 -3.42 11.62 13.66
C ARG A 84 -3.00 10.17 13.47
N ALA A 85 -1.71 9.89 13.38
CA ALA A 85 -1.21 8.51 13.27
C ALA A 85 -1.54 7.68 14.52
N GLU A 86 -1.38 8.26 15.71
CA GLU A 86 -1.75 7.63 16.98
C GLU A 86 -3.23 7.26 17.04
N ASP A 87 -4.12 8.17 16.64
CA ASP A 87 -5.56 7.93 16.58
C ASP A 87 -5.92 6.78 15.62
N LEU A 88 -5.13 6.58 14.56
CA LEU A 88 -5.39 5.59 13.51
C LEU A 88 -4.81 4.21 13.84
N ARG A 89 -3.71 4.10 14.58
CA ARG A 89 -3.03 2.82 14.90
C ARG A 89 -3.93 1.74 15.52
N PRO A 90 -4.94 2.04 16.35
CA PRO A 90 -5.88 1.02 16.84
C PRO A 90 -6.70 0.36 15.72
N TRP A 91 -6.95 1.09 14.63
CA TRP A 91 -7.81 0.70 13.52
C TRP A 91 -7.04 0.06 12.36
N PHE A 92 -5.80 0.48 12.13
CA PHE A 92 -4.93 -0.06 11.09
C PHE A 92 -3.85 -0.92 11.74
N ARG A 93 -3.95 -2.25 11.58
CA ARG A 93 -3.02 -3.20 12.20
C ARG A 93 -2.13 -3.81 11.14
N ALA A 94 -0.81 -3.64 11.26
CA ALA A 94 0.11 -4.31 10.34
C ALA A 94 -0.02 -5.84 10.43
N TYR A 95 0.28 -6.51 9.32
CA TYR A 95 0.33 -7.97 9.28
C TYR A 95 1.55 -8.53 10.03
N LEU A 96 2.69 -7.84 9.95
CA LEU A 96 3.90 -8.22 10.68
C LEU A 96 3.81 -7.75 12.14
N PRO A 97 4.17 -8.59 13.12
CA PRO A 97 4.01 -8.28 14.54
C PRO A 97 4.92 -7.15 15.04
N TYR A 98 6.02 -6.88 14.34
CA TYR A 98 6.96 -5.80 14.66
C TYR A 98 6.73 -4.52 13.85
N ALA A 99 5.75 -4.51 12.95
CA ALA A 99 5.43 -3.34 12.14
C ALA A 99 4.26 -2.56 12.74
N THR A 100 4.26 -1.24 12.53
CA THR A 100 3.11 -0.40 12.83
C THR A 100 2.20 -0.31 11.61
N GLY A 101 0.88 -0.27 11.82
CA GLY A 101 -0.06 -0.06 10.72
C GLY A 101 -0.10 1.39 10.22
N VAL A 102 0.46 2.35 10.97
CA VAL A 102 0.60 3.74 10.52
C VAL A 102 1.98 4.28 10.87
N ASP A 103 2.77 4.59 9.84
CA ASP A 103 4.12 5.15 9.95
C ASP A 103 4.17 6.59 9.40
N VAL A 104 4.88 7.47 10.11
CA VAL A 104 5.07 8.87 9.72
C VAL A 104 6.56 9.15 9.75
N ARG A 105 7.09 9.61 8.61
CA ARG A 105 8.49 10.00 8.47
C ARG A 105 8.57 11.38 7.84
N PRO A 106 9.47 12.25 8.32
CA PRO A 106 9.74 13.52 7.68
C PRO A 106 10.40 13.29 6.32
N VAL A 107 10.03 14.10 5.34
CA VAL A 107 10.68 14.15 4.03
C VAL A 107 11.48 15.44 3.96
N ARG A 108 12.78 15.32 3.67
CA ARG A 108 13.63 16.50 3.44
C ARG A 108 13.39 17.02 2.03
N THR A 109 13.53 18.33 1.82
CA THR A 109 13.29 18.96 0.52
C THR A 109 14.14 18.34 -0.59
N GLY A 110 15.41 18.02 -0.31
CA GLY A 110 16.31 17.36 -1.27
C GLY A 110 15.86 15.96 -1.70
N ASP A 111 15.06 15.28 -0.87
CA ASP A 111 14.58 13.92 -1.13
C ASP A 111 13.18 13.92 -1.79
N LEU A 112 12.57 15.09 -2.02
CA LEU A 112 11.18 15.19 -2.44
C LEU A 112 10.90 14.46 -3.77
N LEU A 113 11.76 14.64 -4.78
CA LEU A 113 11.60 13.96 -6.07
C LEU A 113 11.70 12.44 -5.92
N GLN A 114 12.67 11.96 -5.13
CA GLN A 114 12.82 10.55 -4.82
C GLN A 114 11.58 10.02 -4.10
N MET A 115 10.99 10.80 -3.20
CA MET A 115 9.78 10.40 -2.47
C MET A 115 8.52 10.42 -3.33
N ILE A 116 8.39 11.35 -4.28
CA ILE A 116 7.33 11.34 -5.29
C ILE A 116 7.43 10.05 -6.12
N TRP A 117 8.63 9.71 -6.60
CA TRP A 117 8.85 8.45 -7.32
C TRP A 117 8.56 7.24 -6.44
N TYR A 118 9.03 7.24 -5.19
CA TYR A 118 8.79 6.15 -4.24
C TYR A 118 7.31 5.92 -3.97
N VAL A 119 6.49 6.98 -3.87
CA VAL A 119 5.04 6.89 -3.63
C VAL A 119 4.29 6.44 -4.88
N ALA A 120 4.79 6.74 -6.07
CA ALA A 120 4.12 6.45 -7.34
C ALA A 120 4.69 5.22 -8.08
N LYS A 121 5.70 4.54 -7.52
CA LYS A 121 6.34 3.38 -8.17
C LYS A 121 5.39 2.20 -8.25
N THR A 122 5.60 1.36 -9.25
CA THR A 122 5.07 0.00 -9.26
C THR A 122 5.84 -0.90 -8.28
N PRO A 123 5.22 -1.94 -7.71
CA PRO A 123 5.93 -2.86 -6.83
C PRO A 123 7.13 -3.51 -7.52
N MET A 124 8.30 -3.34 -6.93
CA MET A 124 9.57 -3.90 -7.46
C MET A 124 10.07 -5.11 -6.67
N HIS A 125 9.38 -5.44 -5.57
CA HIS A 125 9.82 -6.46 -4.63
C HIS A 125 8.70 -7.45 -4.33
N GLN A 126 9.12 -8.67 -4.02
CA GLN A 126 8.29 -9.70 -3.41
C GLN A 126 8.78 -9.97 -1.98
N TYR A 127 7.86 -10.44 -1.16
CA TYR A 127 8.11 -10.71 0.25
C TYR A 127 7.88 -12.18 0.57
N GLN A 128 8.74 -12.77 1.40
CA GLN A 128 8.56 -14.11 1.95
C GLN A 128 8.42 -14.03 3.45
N LEU A 129 7.70 -14.99 4.02
CA LEU A 129 7.50 -15.10 5.46
C LEU A 129 8.10 -16.41 5.95
N ALA A 130 8.83 -16.33 7.06
CA ALA A 130 9.19 -17.50 7.85
C ALA A 130 8.72 -17.29 9.29
N LYS A 131 8.40 -18.39 9.97
CA LYS A 131 8.31 -18.42 11.43
C LYS A 131 9.70 -18.65 12.00
N ARG A 132 10.07 -17.85 12.99
CA ARG A 132 11.25 -18.11 13.84
C ARG A 132 10.90 -19.20 14.87
N GLU A 133 11.92 -19.76 15.51
CA GLU A 133 11.76 -20.69 16.64
C GLU A 133 10.93 -20.09 17.78
N SER A 134 10.94 -18.76 17.93
CA SER A 134 10.12 -18.02 18.88
C SER A 134 8.66 -17.81 18.44
N GLU A 135 8.19 -18.51 17.40
CA GLU A 135 6.90 -18.31 16.71
C GLU A 135 6.68 -16.91 16.12
N SER A 136 7.65 -16.00 16.24
CA SER A 136 7.57 -14.67 15.61
C SER A 136 7.73 -14.76 14.10
N LEU A 137 6.97 -13.94 13.37
CA LEU A 137 7.10 -13.83 11.92
C LEU A 137 8.34 -13.01 11.55
N GLN A 138 9.08 -13.48 10.54
CA GLN A 138 10.17 -12.76 9.90
C GLN A 138 9.86 -12.59 8.42
N GLN A 139 10.01 -11.36 7.93
CA GLN A 139 9.89 -11.05 6.51
C GLN A 139 11.26 -11.00 5.83
N TYR A 140 11.35 -11.62 4.66
CA TYR A 140 12.48 -11.49 3.73
C TYR A 140 12.01 -10.74 2.49
N ARG A 141 12.85 -9.84 1.97
CA ARG A 141 12.58 -9.05 0.77
C ARG A 141 13.49 -9.54 -0.36
N GLY A 142 12.92 -9.76 -1.53
CA GLY A 142 13.66 -10.06 -2.76
C GLY A 142 13.14 -9.25 -3.95
N PRO A 143 13.90 -9.19 -5.06
CA PRO A 143 13.40 -8.63 -6.31
C PRO A 143 12.18 -9.43 -6.80
N LEU A 144 11.20 -8.74 -7.37
CA LEU A 144 10.06 -9.39 -8.01
C LEU A 144 10.54 -10.12 -9.27
N ASN A 145 10.34 -11.44 -9.35
CA ASN A 145 10.73 -12.21 -10.55
C ASN A 145 9.67 -12.10 -11.66
N GLY A 146 10.02 -12.53 -12.88
CA GLY A 146 9.13 -12.42 -14.05
C GLY A 146 7.76 -13.09 -13.87
N VAL A 147 7.72 -14.29 -13.27
CA VAL A 147 6.47 -15.03 -13.02
C VAL A 147 5.56 -14.26 -12.05
N ASN A 148 6.13 -13.78 -10.94
CA ASN A 148 5.39 -13.03 -9.94
C ASN A 148 5.01 -11.62 -10.43
N THR A 149 5.78 -11.06 -11.36
CA THR A 149 5.44 -9.82 -12.06
C THR A 149 4.15 -10.01 -12.88
N VAL A 150 4.09 -11.04 -13.72
CA VAL A 150 2.89 -11.36 -14.51
C VAL A 150 1.68 -11.59 -13.60
N ARG A 151 1.85 -12.34 -12.50
CA ARG A 151 0.77 -12.60 -11.53
C ARG A 151 0.28 -11.32 -10.86
N LEU A 152 1.18 -10.44 -10.43
CA LEU A 152 0.83 -9.16 -9.83
C LEU A 152 0.03 -8.30 -10.81
N TYR A 153 0.50 -8.15 -12.05
CA TYR A 153 -0.20 -7.36 -13.05
C TYR A 153 -1.54 -7.98 -13.46
N ALA A 154 -1.63 -9.31 -13.56
CA ALA A 154 -2.89 -10.00 -13.77
C ALA A 154 -3.89 -9.72 -12.63
N ALA A 155 -3.42 -9.65 -11.38
CA ALA A 155 -4.27 -9.30 -10.25
C ALA A 155 -4.74 -7.84 -10.26
N MET A 156 -4.01 -6.96 -10.94
CA MET A 156 -4.32 -5.54 -11.08
C MET A 156 -4.96 -5.19 -12.42
N HIS A 157 -5.30 -6.17 -13.27
CA HIS A 157 -5.63 -5.91 -14.68
C HIS A 157 -6.86 -5.02 -14.90
N GLU A 158 -7.82 -5.02 -13.96
CA GLU A 158 -9.00 -4.15 -14.00
C GLU A 158 -8.77 -2.77 -13.35
N LEU A 159 -7.64 -2.57 -12.68
CA LEU A 159 -7.33 -1.33 -11.97
C LEU A 159 -6.60 -0.35 -12.89
N GLN A 160 -7.09 0.88 -12.93
CA GLN A 160 -6.46 1.99 -13.62
C GLN A 160 -5.72 2.90 -12.62
N LEU A 161 -4.80 3.74 -13.12
CA LEU A 161 -4.10 4.71 -12.28
C LEU A 161 -5.05 5.58 -11.42
N PRO A 162 -6.19 6.11 -11.95
CA PRO A 162 -7.16 6.87 -11.15
C PRO A 162 -7.75 6.12 -9.94
N ASP A 163 -7.81 4.80 -10.00
CA ASP A 163 -8.32 3.96 -8.92
C ASP A 163 -7.32 3.94 -7.77
N LEU A 164 -6.03 3.79 -8.10
CA LEU A 164 -4.93 3.66 -7.13
C LEU A 164 -4.52 5.00 -6.49
N VAL A 165 -4.67 6.12 -7.17
CA VAL A 165 -4.21 7.44 -6.69
C VAL A 165 -5.18 8.12 -5.73
N LEU A 166 -4.65 8.63 -4.62
CA LEU A 166 -5.40 9.34 -3.58
C LEU A 166 -4.93 10.78 -3.47
N ALA A 167 -5.85 11.69 -3.17
CA ALA A 167 -5.50 13.07 -2.87
C ALA A 167 -6.56 13.74 -1.99
N GLY A 168 -6.13 14.74 -1.22
CA GLY A 168 -6.97 15.60 -0.41
C GLY A 168 -6.46 17.04 -0.37
N GLY A 169 -7.37 17.97 -0.08
CA GLY A 169 -7.07 19.40 -0.05
C GLY A 169 -6.44 19.89 -1.35
N ILE A 170 -5.32 20.62 -1.27
CA ILE A 170 -4.58 21.14 -2.43
C ILE A 170 -4.08 20.01 -3.35
N GLY A 171 -3.80 18.83 -2.80
CA GLY A 171 -3.34 17.68 -3.58
C GLY A 171 -4.32 17.24 -4.67
N CYS A 172 -5.62 17.48 -4.49
CA CYS A 172 -6.62 17.21 -5.52
C CYS A 172 -6.38 18.01 -6.81
N HIS A 173 -5.89 19.25 -6.69
CA HIS A 173 -5.56 20.08 -7.85
C HIS A 173 -4.31 19.58 -8.57
N ILE A 174 -3.30 19.15 -7.81
CA ILE A 174 -2.07 18.54 -8.34
C ILE A 174 -2.45 17.29 -9.12
N LEU A 175 -3.18 16.36 -8.50
CA LEU A 175 -3.57 15.10 -9.11
C LEU A 175 -4.36 15.32 -10.41
N ARG A 176 -5.37 16.21 -10.40
CA ARG A 176 -6.16 16.52 -11.61
C ARG A 176 -5.30 17.05 -12.75
N ARG A 177 -4.34 17.94 -12.46
CA ARG A 177 -3.42 18.50 -13.46
C ARG A 177 -2.48 17.41 -14.00
N THR A 178 -1.90 16.59 -13.12
CA THR A 178 -1.01 15.48 -13.50
C THR A 178 -1.74 14.46 -14.36
N CYS A 179 -2.92 13.99 -13.97
CA CYS A 179 -3.71 13.06 -14.78
C CYS A 179 -4.11 13.64 -16.13
N ARG A 180 -4.40 14.96 -16.20
CA ARG A 180 -4.66 15.62 -17.48
C ARG A 180 -3.42 15.63 -18.37
N ALA A 181 -2.27 16.03 -17.83
CA ALA A 181 -1.01 16.05 -18.56
C ALA A 181 -0.62 14.65 -19.07
N ALA A 182 -0.78 13.62 -18.23
CA ALA A 182 -0.46 12.24 -18.57
C ALA A 182 -1.33 11.66 -19.70
N ARG A 183 -2.53 12.19 -19.95
CA ARG A 183 -3.38 11.77 -21.09
C ARG A 183 -2.88 12.28 -22.44
N HIS A 184 -1.94 13.23 -22.44
CA HIS A 184 -1.36 13.80 -23.65
C HIS A 184 0.00 13.17 -24.02
N TRP A 185 0.41 12.14 -23.27
CA TRP A 185 1.61 11.35 -23.51
C TRP A 185 1.20 9.99 -24.07
#